data_AF-A0A838MZJ4-F1
#
_entry.id   AF-A0A838MZJ4-F1
#
_cell.length_a   1.000
_cell.length_b   1.000
_cell.length_c   1.000
_cell.angle_alpha   90.00
_cell.angle_beta   90.00
_cell.angle_gamma   90.00
#
_symmetry.space_group_name_H-M   'P 1'
#
loop_
_entity.id
_entity.type
_entity.pdbx_description
1 polymer ?
#
loop_
_entity_poly.entity_id
_entity_poly.type
_entity_poly.pdbx_seq_one_letter_code
_entity_poly.pdbx_strand_id
1 'polypeptide(L)'
;RQNFPRVPLPITREMLEESAALGRQIAQFLDTETQVAGVTSGAIRQELRHVAVIRRADGTAGALNPQAGDLELRAGWGHKGKAGVVMPGKGRTRTRDYTEGERAALPDNLAAWGDVTHDIFLNDTAAWANVPARVWDYTIGGYQVIKKWLSYREGEILGRSLTVEEAREVTQTARRIAAIRLLETELDANYQRSAAACYGWGN
;
A
#
# COMPACT_ATOMS: atom_id res chain seq x y z
N ARG A 1 36.09 8.42 -0.21
CA ARG A 1 34.91 8.03 0.59
C ARG A 1 33.69 8.17 -0.31
N GLN A 2 33.06 7.08 -0.73
CA GLN A 2 31.79 7.16 -1.46
C GLN A 2 30.71 7.58 -0.46
N ASN A 3 29.89 8.58 -0.83
CA ASN A 3 28.83 9.16 0.01
C ASN A 3 27.62 8.23 0.12
N PHE A 4 27.83 7.00 0.59
CA PHE A 4 26.72 6.15 0.96
C PHE A 4 26.06 6.69 2.23
N PRO A 5 24.72 6.70 2.30
CA PRO A 5 24.01 6.99 3.53
C PRO A 5 24.51 6.06 4.64
N ARG A 6 24.99 6.63 5.74
CA ARG A 6 25.37 5.85 6.91
C ARG A 6 24.15 5.66 7.78
N VAL A 7 23.85 4.41 8.12
CA VAL A 7 22.85 4.10 9.14
C VAL A 7 23.53 4.29 10.49
N PRO A 8 23.01 5.16 11.39
CA PRO A 8 23.62 5.35 12.69
C PRO A 8 23.52 4.07 13.51
N LEU A 9 24.63 3.64 14.10
CA LEU A 9 24.62 2.57 15.09
C LEU A 9 24.33 3.22 16.45
N PRO A 10 23.23 2.88 17.16
CA PRO A 10 22.95 3.45 18.48
C PRO A 10 24.05 3.10 19.49
N ILE A 11 24.32 4.01 20.44
CA ILE A 11 25.37 3.83 21.46
C ILE A 11 25.04 2.78 22.53
N THR A 12 23.75 2.47 22.73
CA THR A 12 23.29 1.48 23.70
C THR A 12 22.66 0.27 23.04
N ARG A 13 22.69 -0.86 23.74
CA ARG A 13 22.07 -2.11 23.29
C ARG A 13 20.56 -1.96 23.18
N GLU A 14 19.94 -1.30 24.15
CA GLU A 14 18.49 -1.12 24.23
C GLU A 14 17.97 -0.36 23.01
N MET A 15 18.62 0.74 22.63
CA MET A 15 18.26 1.51 21.42
C MET A 15 18.44 0.68 20.13
N LEU A 16 19.48 -0.17 20.08
CA LEU A 16 19.68 -1.08 18.95
C LEU A 16 18.57 -2.12 18.87
N GLU A 17 18.14 -2.69 19.98
CA GLU A 17 17.06 -3.68 20.05
C GLU A 17 15.70 -3.06 19.66
N GLU A 18 15.40 -1.84 20.12
CA GLU A 18 14.22 -1.06 19.69
C GLU A 18 14.23 -0.80 18.19
N SER A 19 15.35 -0.30 17.65
CA SER A 19 15.50 -0.04 16.22
C SER A 19 15.38 -1.33 15.40
N ALA A 20 15.94 -2.44 15.89
CA ALA A 20 15.84 -3.74 15.23
C ALA A 20 14.41 -4.29 15.27
N ALA A 21 13.64 -4.04 16.33
CA ALA A 21 12.23 -4.42 16.40
C ALA A 21 11.40 -3.69 15.33
N LEU A 22 11.60 -2.38 15.16
CA LEU A 22 10.96 -1.60 14.10
C LEU A 22 11.38 -2.08 12.71
N GLY A 23 12.68 -2.34 12.51
CA GLY A 23 13.20 -2.91 11.26
C GLY A 23 12.54 -4.25 10.91
N ARG A 24 12.31 -5.13 11.89
CA ARG A 24 11.59 -6.40 11.68
C ARG A 24 10.14 -6.18 11.26
N GLN A 25 9.43 -5.19 11.82
CA GLN A 25 8.06 -4.87 11.40
C GLN A 25 8.02 -4.38 9.95
N ILE A 26 8.94 -3.47 9.57
CA ILE A 26 9.05 -3.00 8.19
C ILE A 26 9.39 -4.15 7.23
N ALA A 27 10.33 -5.02 7.58
CA ALA A 27 10.66 -6.19 6.77
C ALA A 27 9.44 -7.10 6.55
N GLN A 28 8.64 -7.36 7.60
CA GLN A 28 7.39 -8.13 7.48
C GLN A 28 6.37 -7.45 6.56
N PHE A 29 6.28 -6.12 6.58
CA PHE A 29 5.34 -5.40 5.71
C PHE A 29 5.78 -5.39 4.25
N LEU A 30 7.10 -5.31 3.99
CA LEU A 30 7.67 -5.31 2.64
C LEU A 30 7.75 -6.70 2.00
N ASP A 31 7.74 -7.76 2.81
CA ASP A 31 7.62 -9.12 2.31
C ASP A 31 6.17 -9.40 1.86
N THR A 32 5.99 -9.51 0.53
CA THR A 32 4.69 -9.76 -0.09
C THR A 32 4.31 -11.25 -0.09
N GLU A 33 5.25 -12.14 0.19
CA GLU A 33 5.03 -13.59 0.12
C GLU A 33 4.55 -14.18 1.45
N THR A 34 4.77 -13.46 2.56
CA THR A 34 4.32 -13.89 3.89
C THR A 34 3.07 -13.17 4.34
N GLN A 35 2.16 -13.87 5.02
CA GLN A 35 1.01 -13.23 5.65
C GLN A 35 1.43 -12.53 6.95
N VAL A 36 0.82 -11.37 7.22
CA VAL A 36 1.08 -10.60 8.45
C VAL A 36 -0.20 -10.55 9.28
N ALA A 37 -0.13 -11.13 10.47
CA ALA A 37 -1.25 -11.17 11.41
C ALA A 37 -1.73 -9.74 11.74
N GLY A 38 -3.05 -9.54 11.69
CA GLY A 38 -3.66 -8.22 11.93
C GLY A 38 -3.55 -7.24 10.76
N VAL A 39 -2.81 -7.56 9.69
CA VAL A 39 -2.66 -6.71 8.50
C VAL A 39 -3.24 -7.38 7.26
N THR A 40 -2.84 -8.62 6.98
CA THR A 40 -3.30 -9.38 5.81
C THR A 40 -3.98 -10.70 6.16
N SER A 41 -3.84 -11.19 7.40
CA SER A 41 -4.45 -12.43 7.89
C SER A 41 -4.97 -12.31 9.33
N GLY A 42 -5.78 -13.29 9.73
CA GLY A 42 -6.40 -13.33 11.06
C GLY A 42 -7.38 -12.18 11.30
N ALA A 43 -7.49 -11.73 12.55
CA ALA A 43 -8.32 -10.59 12.91
C ALA A 43 -7.64 -9.28 12.47
N ILE A 44 -8.01 -8.79 11.29
CA ILE A 44 -7.48 -7.53 10.74
C ILE A 44 -7.76 -6.38 11.72
N ARG A 45 -6.72 -5.56 11.98
CA ARG A 45 -6.81 -4.34 12.81
C ARG A 45 -7.93 -3.43 12.32
N GLN A 46 -8.65 -2.82 13.26
CA GLN A 46 -9.89 -2.09 12.98
C GLN A 46 -9.71 -1.07 11.85
N GLU A 47 -8.62 -0.31 11.91
CA GLU A 47 -8.31 0.72 10.96
C GLU A 47 -8.05 0.19 9.54
N LEU A 48 -7.46 -0.99 9.43
CA LEU A 48 -7.10 -1.59 8.15
C LEU A 48 -8.28 -2.31 7.46
N ARG A 49 -9.36 -2.62 8.18
CA ARG A 49 -10.48 -3.43 7.65
C ARG A 49 -11.09 -2.82 6.40
N HIS A 50 -11.26 -1.50 6.40
CA HIS A 50 -11.88 -0.76 5.31
C HIS A 50 -10.92 -0.38 4.19
N VAL A 51 -9.60 -0.58 4.35
CA VAL A 51 -8.62 -0.19 3.33
C VAL A 51 -8.72 -1.09 2.11
N ALA A 52 -8.90 -0.48 0.94
CA ALA A 52 -8.89 -1.14 -0.38
C ALA A 52 -9.85 -2.34 -0.48
N VAL A 53 -11.06 -2.22 0.06
CA VAL A 53 -12.08 -3.27 -0.03
C VAL A 53 -12.64 -3.30 -1.45
N ILE A 54 -12.52 -4.44 -2.12
CA ILE A 54 -13.12 -4.62 -3.44
C ILE A 54 -14.64 -4.74 -3.34
N ARG A 55 -15.36 -3.96 -4.15
CA ARG A 55 -16.82 -3.95 -4.19
C ARG A 55 -17.33 -3.53 -5.57
N ARG A 56 -18.66 -3.62 -5.75
CA ARG A 56 -19.32 -3.06 -6.93
C ARG A 56 -19.15 -1.54 -6.98
N ALA A 57 -18.81 -1.02 -8.15
CA ALA A 57 -18.52 0.39 -8.41
C ALA A 57 -19.73 1.31 -8.20
N ASP A 58 -20.94 0.78 -8.46
CA ASP A 58 -22.23 1.43 -8.22
C ASP A 58 -22.60 1.50 -6.72
N GLY A 59 -21.83 0.88 -5.84
CA GLY A 59 -22.08 0.83 -4.40
C GLY A 59 -23.21 -0.12 -3.99
N THR A 60 -23.79 -0.88 -4.93
CA THR A 60 -24.87 -1.82 -4.63
C THR A 60 -24.36 -3.00 -3.80
N ALA A 61 -25.25 -3.53 -2.96
CA ALA A 61 -24.99 -4.76 -2.23
C ALA A 61 -25.01 -5.95 -3.21
N GLY A 62 -23.90 -6.68 -3.31
CA GLY A 62 -23.79 -7.84 -4.18
C GLY A 62 -22.34 -8.30 -4.32
N ALA A 63 -22.14 -9.60 -4.50
CA ALA A 63 -20.84 -10.15 -4.81
C ALA A 63 -20.45 -9.82 -6.26
N LEU A 64 -19.16 -9.58 -6.48
CA LEU A 64 -18.59 -9.59 -7.83
C LEU A 64 -18.58 -11.03 -8.35
N ASN A 65 -18.78 -11.19 -9.66
CA ASN A 65 -18.71 -12.47 -10.35
C ASN A 65 -17.44 -12.52 -11.23
N PRO A 66 -16.34 -13.17 -10.75
CA PRO A 66 -15.11 -13.29 -11.53
C PRO A 66 -15.32 -13.97 -12.88
N GLN A 67 -16.25 -14.94 -12.98
CA GLN A 67 -16.56 -15.65 -14.22
C GLN A 67 -17.28 -14.77 -15.26
N ALA A 68 -17.90 -13.68 -14.83
CA ALA A 68 -18.50 -12.68 -15.72
C ALA A 68 -17.49 -11.61 -16.18
N GLY A 69 -16.22 -11.69 -15.76
CA GLY A 69 -15.20 -10.69 -16.10
C GLY A 69 -15.21 -9.46 -15.20
N ASP A 70 -15.93 -9.50 -14.05
CA ASP A 70 -16.01 -8.36 -13.13
C ASP A 70 -14.63 -7.91 -12.60
N LEU A 71 -13.64 -8.80 -12.60
CA LEU A 71 -12.26 -8.52 -12.15
C LEU A 71 -11.31 -8.14 -13.29
N GLU A 72 -11.81 -7.91 -14.50
CA GLU A 72 -10.96 -7.46 -15.60
C GLU A 72 -10.57 -5.98 -15.43
N LEU A 73 -9.27 -5.68 -15.52
CA LEU A 73 -8.79 -4.31 -15.56
C LEU A 73 -9.03 -3.72 -16.96
N ARG A 74 -9.98 -2.79 -17.05
CA ARG A 74 -10.35 -2.04 -18.27
C ARG A 74 -10.39 -0.53 -18.05
N ALA A 75 -9.83 -0.06 -16.92
CA ALA A 75 -9.86 1.34 -16.52
C ALA A 75 -8.64 2.14 -17.04
N GLY A 76 -7.79 1.57 -17.90
CA GLY A 76 -6.70 2.29 -18.57
C GLY A 76 -5.48 2.53 -17.68
N TRP A 77 -5.13 1.56 -16.86
CA TRP A 77 -3.94 1.52 -15.99
C TRP A 77 -2.64 1.28 -16.75
N GLY A 78 -2.69 0.63 -17.90
CA GLY A 78 -1.52 0.39 -18.75
C GLY A 78 -1.86 0.21 -20.21
N HIS A 79 -0.89 0.48 -21.08
CA HIS A 79 -1.00 0.22 -22.52
C HIS A 79 0.36 -0.18 -23.11
N LYS A 80 0.35 -0.84 -24.27
CA LYS A 80 1.57 -1.20 -25.01
C LYS A 80 2.13 0.04 -25.72
N GLY A 81 3.34 0.42 -25.36
CA GLY A 81 4.12 1.46 -26.02
C GLY A 81 4.90 0.93 -27.21
N LYS A 82 5.83 1.75 -27.72
CA LYS A 82 6.74 1.35 -28.81
C LYS A 82 7.54 0.11 -28.39
N ALA A 83 7.76 -0.78 -29.36
CA ALA A 83 8.48 -2.05 -29.15
C ALA A 83 7.88 -2.96 -28.04
N GLY A 84 6.59 -2.80 -27.70
CA GLY A 84 5.91 -3.66 -26.73
C GLY A 84 6.17 -3.35 -25.26
N VAL A 85 6.89 -2.25 -24.95
CA VAL A 85 7.12 -1.82 -23.57
C VAL A 85 5.79 -1.43 -22.92
N VAL A 86 5.51 -1.93 -21.71
CA VAL A 86 4.31 -1.54 -20.95
C VAL A 86 4.49 -0.14 -20.37
N MET A 87 3.59 0.77 -20.77
CA MET A 87 3.56 2.15 -20.29
C MET A 87 2.42 2.34 -19.29
N PRO A 88 2.66 2.99 -18.14
CA PRO A 88 1.59 3.27 -17.18
C PRO A 88 0.61 4.29 -17.75
N GLY A 89 -0.68 3.97 -17.68
CA GLY A 89 -1.78 4.86 -18.04
C GLY A 89 -2.23 5.76 -16.89
N LYS A 90 -3.26 6.57 -17.14
CA LYS A 90 -3.86 7.42 -16.10
C LYS A 90 -4.67 6.59 -15.10
N GLY A 91 -5.35 5.54 -15.59
CA GLY A 91 -6.34 4.81 -14.83
C GLY A 91 -7.61 5.63 -14.56
N ARG A 92 -8.54 5.03 -13.81
CA ARG A 92 -9.70 5.73 -13.25
C ARG A 92 -9.69 5.66 -11.73
N THR A 93 -9.67 6.84 -11.12
CA THR A 93 -9.81 7.03 -9.68
C THR A 93 -10.95 7.99 -9.39
N ARG A 94 -11.61 7.81 -8.24
CA ARG A 94 -12.54 8.79 -7.68
C ARG A 94 -12.03 9.21 -6.31
N THR A 95 -11.60 10.46 -6.18
CA THR A 95 -11.29 11.06 -4.88
C THR A 95 -12.59 11.46 -4.19
N ARG A 96 -12.67 11.19 -2.89
CA ARG A 96 -13.80 11.55 -2.03
C ARG A 96 -13.35 11.65 -0.58
N ASP A 97 -14.20 12.21 0.26
CA ASP A 97 -14.06 12.10 1.70
C ASP A 97 -14.31 10.66 2.16
N TYR A 98 -13.79 10.34 3.35
CA TYR A 98 -14.15 9.12 4.06
C TYR A 98 -15.66 9.08 4.34
N THR A 99 -16.29 7.91 4.21
CA THR A 99 -17.68 7.73 4.64
C THR A 99 -17.77 7.70 6.16
N GLU A 100 -18.97 7.85 6.73
CA GLU A 100 -19.17 7.75 8.19
C GLU A 100 -18.64 6.43 8.78
N GLY A 101 -18.91 5.31 8.11
CA GLY A 101 -18.41 4.00 8.53
C GLY A 101 -16.89 3.87 8.45
N GLU A 102 -16.26 4.48 7.45
CA GLU A 102 -14.79 4.52 7.36
C GLU A 102 -14.19 5.44 8.42
N ARG A 103 -14.82 6.59 8.71
CA ARG A 103 -14.38 7.54 9.75
C ARG A 103 -14.32 6.93 11.13
N ALA A 104 -15.29 6.08 11.47
CA ALA A 104 -15.32 5.36 12.76
C ALA A 104 -14.17 4.36 12.94
N ALA A 105 -13.45 4.03 11.86
CA ALA A 105 -12.29 3.16 11.88
C ALA A 105 -10.99 3.89 11.54
N LEU A 106 -10.98 5.21 11.35
CA LEU A 106 -9.74 5.91 11.02
C LEU A 106 -8.70 5.78 12.15
N PRO A 107 -7.40 5.71 11.82
CA PRO A 107 -6.35 5.74 12.83
C PRO A 107 -6.31 7.11 13.52
N ASP A 108 -5.83 7.13 14.77
CA ASP A 108 -5.67 8.38 15.54
C ASP A 108 -4.79 9.41 14.79
N ASN A 109 -3.72 8.94 14.14
CA ASN A 109 -2.87 9.75 13.29
C ASN A 109 -3.36 9.75 11.83
N LEU A 110 -4.49 10.42 11.55
CA LEU A 110 -5.05 10.53 10.20
C LEU A 110 -4.07 11.14 9.19
N ALA A 111 -3.19 12.04 9.63
CA ALA A 111 -2.17 12.66 8.77
C ALA A 111 -1.22 11.63 8.13
N ALA A 112 -1.07 10.43 8.71
CA ALA A 112 -0.33 9.34 8.08
C ALA A 112 -0.99 8.84 6.78
N TRP A 113 -2.33 8.90 6.71
CA TRP A 113 -3.16 8.37 5.63
C TRP A 113 -3.69 9.45 4.68
N GLY A 114 -3.80 10.70 5.16
CA GLY A 114 -4.34 11.84 4.41
C GLY A 114 -5.82 12.07 4.67
N ASP A 115 -6.30 13.27 4.33
CA ASP A 115 -7.67 13.70 4.66
C ASP A 115 -8.73 13.19 3.68
N VAL A 116 -8.30 12.66 2.53
CA VAL A 116 -9.15 12.11 1.47
C VAL A 116 -8.73 10.70 1.11
N THR A 117 -9.65 10.00 0.45
CA THR A 117 -9.41 8.64 -0.04
C THR A 117 -9.81 8.50 -1.51
N HIS A 118 -9.29 7.47 -2.15
CA HIS A 118 -9.61 7.13 -3.53
C HIS A 118 -10.38 5.81 -3.61
N ASP A 119 -11.37 5.76 -4.50
CA ASP A 119 -11.85 4.51 -5.06
C ASP A 119 -11.10 4.27 -6.39
N ILE A 120 -10.46 3.11 -6.52
CA ILE A 120 -9.60 2.70 -7.64
C ILE A 120 -10.37 1.71 -8.49
N PHE A 121 -10.75 2.10 -9.70
CA PHE A 121 -11.64 1.29 -10.54
C PHE A 121 -10.86 0.23 -11.29
N LEU A 122 -11.41 -0.99 -11.32
CA LEU A 122 -10.98 -2.04 -12.23
C LEU A 122 -11.61 -1.79 -13.60
N ASN A 123 -12.93 -1.57 -13.60
CA ASN A 123 -13.80 -1.36 -14.75
C ASN A 123 -15.09 -0.66 -14.25
N ASP A 124 -16.16 -0.62 -15.06
CA ASP A 124 -17.46 -0.02 -14.70
C ASP A 124 -18.23 -0.78 -13.63
N THR A 125 -17.90 -2.05 -13.42
CA THR A 125 -18.58 -2.93 -12.46
C THR A 125 -17.88 -2.95 -11.11
N ALA A 126 -16.55 -2.89 -11.05
CA ALA A 126 -15.77 -3.14 -9.83
C ALA A 126 -14.76 -2.03 -9.51
N ALA A 127 -14.58 -1.77 -8.22
CA ALA A 127 -13.54 -0.89 -7.70
C ALA A 127 -13.01 -1.39 -6.34
N TRP A 128 -11.73 -1.14 -6.06
CA TRP A 128 -11.23 -1.11 -4.69
C TRP A 128 -11.60 0.22 -4.07
N ALA A 129 -12.37 0.18 -3.00
CA ALA A 129 -12.80 1.38 -2.30
C ALA A 129 -11.89 1.71 -1.12
N ASN A 130 -11.83 2.99 -0.80
CA ASN A 130 -11.14 3.49 0.39
C ASN A 130 -9.64 3.16 0.40
N VAL A 131 -8.92 3.59 -0.64
CA VAL A 131 -7.46 3.66 -0.65
C VAL A 131 -7.03 5.06 -0.20
N PRO A 132 -6.55 5.25 1.04
CA PRO A 132 -6.16 6.58 1.53
C PRO A 132 -5.17 7.29 0.61
N ALA A 133 -5.22 8.62 0.52
CA ALA A 133 -4.38 9.38 -0.41
C ALA A 133 -2.89 9.05 -0.26
N ARG A 134 -2.38 9.02 0.98
CA ARG A 134 -0.96 8.73 1.24
C ARG A 134 -0.59 7.25 1.06
N VAL A 135 -1.58 6.36 1.03
CA VAL A 135 -1.40 4.95 0.66
C VAL A 135 -1.34 4.80 -0.85
N TRP A 136 -2.23 5.49 -1.56
CA TRP A 136 -2.24 5.54 -3.02
C TRP A 136 -0.92 6.12 -3.53
N ASP A 137 -0.51 7.28 -3.04
CA ASP A 137 0.67 8.04 -3.50
C ASP A 137 2.01 7.45 -3.04
N TYR A 138 1.99 6.34 -2.28
CA TYR A 138 3.22 5.72 -1.80
C TYR A 138 4.09 5.20 -2.94
N THR A 139 5.37 5.62 -2.94
CA THR A 139 6.33 5.28 -4.00
C THR A 139 7.54 4.50 -3.48
N ILE A 140 8.01 3.54 -4.28
CA ILE A 140 9.33 2.91 -4.10
C ILE A 140 10.11 3.11 -5.40
N GLY A 141 11.34 3.61 -5.31
CA GLY A 141 12.18 3.87 -6.49
C GLY A 141 11.57 4.87 -7.48
N GLY A 142 10.74 5.81 -6.99
CA GLY A 142 10.04 6.81 -7.81
C GLY A 142 8.75 6.31 -8.48
N TYR A 143 8.35 5.05 -8.28
CA TYR A 143 7.13 4.49 -8.85
C TYR A 143 6.05 4.33 -7.78
N GLN A 144 4.85 4.81 -8.08
CA GLN A 144 3.65 4.55 -7.28
C GLN A 144 3.33 3.05 -7.29
N VAL A 145 3.40 2.41 -6.13
CA VAL A 145 3.45 0.95 -6.00
C VAL A 145 2.21 0.28 -6.61
N ILE A 146 1.01 0.68 -6.17
CA ILE A 146 -0.25 0.05 -6.61
C ILE A 146 -0.49 0.36 -8.09
N LYS A 147 -0.34 1.61 -8.53
CA LYS A 147 -0.51 1.99 -9.93
C LYS A 147 0.43 1.24 -10.88
N LYS A 148 1.70 1.06 -10.48
CA LYS A 148 2.66 0.30 -11.28
C LYS A 148 2.26 -1.16 -11.39
N TRP A 149 1.80 -1.78 -10.30
CA TRP A 149 1.29 -3.16 -10.32
C TRP A 149 0.09 -3.33 -11.27
N LEU A 150 -0.85 -2.37 -11.25
CA LEU A 150 -2.02 -2.35 -12.14
C LEU A 150 -1.63 -2.19 -13.62
N SER A 151 -0.58 -1.41 -13.92
CA SER A 151 -0.18 -1.13 -15.31
C SER A 151 0.23 -2.38 -16.11
N TYR A 152 0.76 -3.42 -15.46
CA TYR A 152 1.10 -4.68 -16.11
C TYR A 152 -0.08 -5.64 -16.24
N ARG A 153 -1.24 -5.26 -15.69
CA ARG A 153 -2.40 -6.13 -15.53
C ARG A 153 -3.65 -5.63 -16.24
N GLU A 154 -3.56 -4.54 -17.01
CA GLU A 154 -4.62 -4.16 -17.94
C GLU A 154 -5.00 -5.36 -18.82
N GLY A 155 -6.28 -5.56 -19.11
CA GLY A 155 -6.76 -6.73 -19.85
C GLY A 155 -6.06 -6.93 -21.20
N GLU A 156 -5.75 -5.85 -21.93
CA GLU A 156 -5.01 -5.91 -23.20
C GLU A 156 -3.52 -6.29 -23.06
N ILE A 157 -2.97 -6.14 -21.86
CA ILE A 157 -1.58 -6.51 -21.51
C ILE A 157 -1.55 -7.93 -20.94
N LEU A 158 -2.40 -8.21 -19.96
CA LEU A 158 -2.45 -9.49 -19.23
C LEU A 158 -3.10 -10.61 -20.04
N GLY A 159 -4.03 -10.27 -20.95
CA GLY A 159 -4.79 -11.21 -21.77
C GLY A 159 -5.88 -11.99 -21.02
N ARG A 160 -6.16 -11.65 -19.75
CA ARG A 160 -7.19 -12.28 -18.93
C ARG A 160 -7.67 -11.34 -17.81
N SER A 161 -8.78 -11.70 -17.18
CA SER A 161 -9.21 -11.11 -15.91
C SER A 161 -8.22 -11.44 -14.78
N LEU A 162 -8.21 -10.62 -13.72
CA LEU A 162 -7.51 -10.96 -12.48
C LEU A 162 -8.12 -12.20 -11.84
N THR A 163 -7.29 -12.99 -11.17
CA THR A 163 -7.79 -14.00 -10.22
C THR A 163 -8.30 -13.31 -8.95
N VAL A 164 -9.04 -14.06 -8.13
CA VAL A 164 -9.50 -13.55 -6.82
C VAL A 164 -8.30 -13.28 -5.91
N GLU A 165 -7.26 -14.08 -6.01
CA GLU A 165 -6.00 -13.94 -5.28
C GLU A 165 -5.29 -12.64 -5.67
N GLU A 166 -5.12 -12.37 -6.97
CA GLU A 166 -4.53 -11.12 -7.47
C GLU A 166 -5.37 -9.90 -7.07
N ALA A 167 -6.69 -10.00 -7.09
CA ALA A 167 -7.55 -8.92 -6.63
C ALA A 167 -7.39 -8.67 -5.12
N ARG A 168 -7.15 -9.72 -4.33
CA ARG A 168 -6.88 -9.66 -2.89
C ARG A 168 -5.48 -9.13 -2.60
N GLU A 169 -4.49 -9.40 -3.44
CA GLU A 169 -3.13 -8.86 -3.31
C GLU A 169 -3.15 -7.34 -3.23
N VAL A 170 -3.93 -6.65 -4.07
CA VAL A 170 -4.06 -5.18 -4.01
C VAL A 170 -4.56 -4.70 -2.65
N THR A 171 -5.58 -5.36 -2.10
CA THR A 171 -6.06 -5.06 -0.74
C THR A 171 -4.96 -5.26 0.30
N GLN A 172 -4.21 -6.36 0.21
CA GLN A 172 -3.12 -6.67 1.14
C GLN A 172 -1.96 -5.66 1.01
N THR A 173 -1.55 -5.31 -0.20
CA THR A 173 -0.54 -4.28 -0.47
C THR A 173 -0.96 -2.93 0.09
N ALA A 174 -2.21 -2.51 -0.13
CA ALA A 174 -2.72 -1.25 0.42
C ALA A 174 -2.71 -1.26 1.96
N ARG A 175 -3.12 -2.35 2.60
CA ARG A 175 -3.07 -2.50 4.07
C ARG A 175 -1.65 -2.48 4.62
N ARG A 176 -0.69 -3.10 3.92
CA ARG A 176 0.74 -3.06 4.28
C ARG A 176 1.30 -1.65 4.21
N ILE A 177 1.04 -0.95 3.11
CA ILE A 177 1.44 0.44 2.96
C ILE A 177 0.79 1.29 4.05
N ALA A 178 -0.51 1.13 4.30
CA ALA A 178 -1.22 1.83 5.37
C ALA A 178 -0.60 1.58 6.75
N ALA A 179 -0.17 0.35 7.03
CA ALA A 179 0.56 0.00 8.25
C ALA A 179 1.96 0.65 8.31
N ILE A 180 2.71 0.66 7.21
CA ILE A 180 4.00 1.35 7.11
C ILE A 180 3.83 2.85 7.41
N ARG A 181 2.82 3.49 6.80
CA ARG A 181 2.52 4.91 7.01
C ARG A 181 2.28 5.25 8.48
N LEU A 182 1.64 4.35 9.24
CA LEU A 182 1.39 4.54 10.67
C LEU A 182 2.65 4.40 11.53
N LEU A 183 3.67 3.67 11.07
CA LEU A 183 4.95 3.53 11.76
C LEU A 183 5.88 4.72 11.53
N GLU A 184 5.63 5.61 10.57
CA GLU A 184 6.57 6.66 10.16
C GLU A 184 7.04 7.54 11.30
N THR A 185 6.13 8.02 12.14
CA THR A 185 6.49 8.87 13.28
C THR A 185 7.43 8.17 14.26
N GLU A 186 7.21 6.87 14.49
CA GLU A 186 8.07 6.08 15.37
C GLU A 186 9.43 5.77 14.73
N LEU A 187 9.44 5.47 13.43
CA LEU A 187 10.67 5.27 12.65
C LEU A 187 11.54 6.52 12.62
N ASP A 188 10.93 7.69 12.35
CA ASP A 188 11.61 8.98 12.34
C ASP A 188 12.18 9.30 13.72
N ALA A 189 11.38 9.14 14.78
CA ALA A 189 11.85 9.37 16.15
C ALA A 189 13.00 8.42 16.51
N ASN A 190 12.91 7.14 16.15
CA ASN A 190 13.97 6.16 16.36
C ASN A 190 15.26 6.54 15.60
N TYR A 191 15.15 6.97 14.34
CA TYR A 191 16.29 7.44 13.56
C TYR A 191 16.95 8.67 14.21
N GLN A 192 16.17 9.68 14.61
CA GLN A 192 16.71 10.89 15.24
C GLN A 192 17.43 10.58 16.55
N ARG A 193 16.86 9.72 17.40
CA ARG A 193 17.52 9.26 18.64
C ARG A 193 18.84 8.54 18.35
N SER A 194 18.83 7.64 17.37
CA SER A 194 20.02 6.87 16.96
C SER A 194 21.11 7.76 16.38
N ALA A 195 20.74 8.77 15.59
CA ALA A 195 21.67 9.73 15.01
C ALA A 195 22.29 10.65 16.07
N ALA A 196 21.49 11.11 17.04
CA ALA A 196 21.96 11.99 18.12
C ALA A 196 22.91 11.28 19.10
N ALA A 197 22.71 9.98 19.32
CA ALA A 197 23.54 9.15 20.19
C ALA A 197 24.20 8.00 19.40
N CYS A 198 24.90 8.34 18.34
CA CYS A 198 25.58 7.38 17.49
C CYS A 198 26.87 6.87 18.14
N TYR A 199 27.13 5.56 18.05
CA TYR A 199 28.37 4.94 18.45
C TYR A 199 29.55 5.57 17.70
N GLY A 200 30.52 6.08 18.45
CA GLY A 200 31.77 6.58 17.91
C GLY A 200 32.65 5.41 17.48
N TRP A 201 32.71 5.14 16.18
CA TRP A 201 33.76 4.29 15.63
C TRP A 201 35.08 5.01 15.89
N GLY A 202 35.87 4.54 16.87
CA GLY A 202 37.23 5.01 17.08
C GLY A 202 38.00 4.97 15.76
N ASN A 203 38.79 6.00 15.48
CA ASN A 203 39.69 6.00 14.33
C ASN A 203 40.68 4.85 14.40
#